data_AF-B8ASR1-F1
#
_entry.id   AF-B8ASR1-F1
#
_cell.length_a   1.000
_cell.length_b   1.000
_cell.length_c   1.000
_cell.angle_alpha   90.00
_cell.angle_beta   90.00
_cell.angle_gamma   90.00
#
_symmetry.space_group_name_H-M   'P 1'
#
loop_
_entity.id
_entity.type
_entity.pdbx_description
1 polymer ?
#
loop_
_entity_poly.entity_id
_entity_poly.type
_entity_poly.pdbx_seq_one_letter_code
_entity_poly.pdbx_strand_id
1 'polypeptide(L)'
;MELVCYLDADDVLNYNTPEDAILMSSASGEKYDYIINFAINIGWSLMRPTLTSHGRVVEITPNPGNYIQGGPTMTQSSKSLARAPGYIVTVLTMFANKKITCMSMRNEEMRFTMELAGEGKLKMVANSWHPFEEAAEPWEKSTGGHATRKTTGEIQELLGIMAAGGGIPATMRAVQYTGYGGGAGALKHVEIPVPSVKKHEVLIKVEAASVNPIDWSIQKGMLRPFLPKFPFIPVTDVAGEIVEAGSAVHELKVGDKVLSKLNFWKGGGLAEYVAAPESLTVVRPAGVSAVDAAGLPVAGLTALKALMSIGTKFDGTGGTGANVLITAASGGVGTYAVQLAKLGNHRVTATCGARNMDLVRSLGADEVLDYNTPQGAALTSSASDEKYDYIINTAMNVNWSAMKPTLSSRGRVVDITPNPGNYVAAMLTMFARKKITMMALMSLGKEEMRFLMELVGEGKLRTVVDSRCPFEKAAEAWEKSMGGHATGKVIVEM
;
A
#
# COMPACT_ATOMS: atom_id res chain seq x y z
N MET A 1 52.90 -6.29 -6.46
CA MET A 1 52.28 -7.64 -6.49
C MET A 1 50.93 -7.49 -5.84
N GLU A 2 49.84 -7.69 -6.58
CA GLU A 2 48.47 -7.67 -6.02
C GLU A 2 48.25 -8.95 -5.23
N LEU A 3 47.89 -8.84 -3.95
CA LEU A 3 47.38 -9.98 -3.19
C LEU A 3 45.87 -10.05 -3.46
N VAL A 4 45.42 -11.15 -4.07
CA VAL A 4 44.01 -11.37 -4.39
C VAL A 4 43.49 -12.54 -3.57
N CYS A 5 42.43 -12.31 -2.79
CA CYS A 5 41.70 -13.36 -2.09
C CYS A 5 40.26 -13.46 -2.59
N TYR A 6 39.73 -14.68 -2.55
CA TYR A 6 38.35 -15.02 -2.89
C TYR A 6 37.72 -15.68 -1.65
N LEU A 7 36.59 -15.16 -1.19
CA LEU A 7 35.81 -15.72 -0.08
C LEU A 7 34.53 -16.36 -0.63
N ASP A 8 34.12 -17.48 -0.05
CA ASP A 8 32.81 -18.09 -0.31
C ASP A 8 31.73 -17.37 0.52
N ALA A 9 30.55 -17.20 -0.06
CA ALA A 9 29.44 -16.44 0.54
C ALA A 9 28.87 -17.10 1.83
N ASP A 10 29.18 -18.37 2.05
CA ASP A 10 28.63 -19.19 3.15
C ASP A 10 29.29 -18.95 4.52
N ASP A 11 30.40 -18.21 4.61
CA ASP A 11 31.18 -18.01 5.85
C ASP A 11 30.82 -16.71 6.63
N VAL A 12 29.66 -16.10 6.38
CA VAL A 12 29.31 -14.77 6.94
C VAL A 12 28.36 -14.86 8.16
N LEU A 13 28.80 -14.36 9.32
CA LEU A 13 27.96 -14.18 10.53
C LEU A 13 27.70 -12.69 10.81
N ASN A 14 26.44 -12.36 11.14
CA ASN A 14 25.97 -11.00 11.45
C ASN A 14 25.85 -10.73 12.96
N TYR A 15 26.26 -9.54 13.42
CA TYR A 15 25.93 -8.98 14.74
C TYR A 15 25.50 -7.51 14.59
N ASN A 16 24.37 -7.13 15.19
CA ASN A 16 23.92 -5.74 15.26
C ASN A 16 23.63 -5.36 16.72
N THR A 17 24.30 -4.31 17.23
CA THR A 17 23.82 -3.57 18.40
C THR A 17 23.74 -2.04 18.15
N PRO A 18 22.75 -1.33 18.72
CA PRO A 18 22.47 0.08 18.41
C PRO A 18 23.54 1.09 18.87
N GLU A 19 24.42 0.71 19.79
CA GLU A 19 25.38 1.62 20.43
C GLU A 19 26.52 2.05 19.48
N ASP A 20 26.88 1.20 18.52
CA ASP A 20 27.98 1.47 17.57
C ASP A 20 27.58 2.46 16.45
N ALA A 21 26.28 2.56 16.15
CA ALA A 21 25.74 3.52 15.19
C ALA A 21 25.91 4.98 15.63
N ILE A 22 25.94 5.21 16.95
CA ILE A 22 26.03 6.54 17.56
C ILE A 22 27.47 7.07 17.51
N LEU A 23 28.47 6.20 17.67
CA LEU A 23 29.89 6.56 17.65
C LEU A 23 30.39 6.97 16.25
N MET A 24 29.88 6.36 15.17
CA MET A 24 30.27 6.71 13.81
C MET A 24 29.68 8.03 13.33
N SER A 25 28.42 8.32 13.68
CA SER A 25 27.76 9.59 13.36
C SER A 25 28.50 10.80 13.95
N SER A 26 29.09 10.67 15.15
CA SER A 26 29.76 11.80 15.81
C SER A 26 31.15 12.10 15.26
N ALA A 27 31.81 11.12 14.62
CA ALA A 27 33.18 11.27 14.10
C ALA A 27 33.22 11.83 12.67
N SER A 28 32.18 11.58 11.85
CA SER A 28 32.15 11.95 10.43
C SER A 28 31.26 13.17 10.11
N GLY A 29 30.30 13.50 10.97
CA GLY A 29 29.33 14.58 10.74
C GLY A 29 28.23 14.27 9.72
N GLU A 30 28.17 13.07 9.16
CA GLU A 30 27.14 12.65 8.20
C GLU A 30 26.05 11.80 8.85
N LYS A 31 24.84 11.83 8.28
CA LYS A 31 23.69 10.99 8.68
C LYS A 31 23.57 9.81 7.72
N TYR A 32 23.40 8.61 8.29
CA TYR A 32 23.35 7.34 7.56
C TYR A 32 21.94 6.76 7.56
N ASP A 33 21.50 6.17 6.44
CA ASP A 33 20.18 5.56 6.32
C ASP A 33 20.14 4.11 6.87
N TYR A 34 21.23 3.34 6.75
CA TYR A 34 21.37 1.99 7.33
C TYR A 34 22.84 1.65 7.63
N ILE A 35 23.12 0.87 8.69
CA ILE A 35 24.44 0.32 9.02
C ILE A 35 24.32 -1.20 9.09
N ILE A 36 25.19 -1.92 8.37
CA ILE A 36 25.29 -3.38 8.41
C ILE A 36 26.67 -3.72 8.94
N ASN A 37 26.75 -4.28 10.15
CA ASN A 37 28.00 -4.70 10.76
C ASN A 37 28.28 -6.17 10.44
N PHE A 38 29.46 -6.42 9.88
CA PHE A 38 30.02 -7.76 9.72
C PHE A 38 31.25 -7.89 10.62
N ALA A 39 31.40 -9.02 11.30
CA ALA A 39 32.63 -9.35 12.00
C ALA A 39 33.22 -10.61 11.37
N ILE A 40 34.32 -10.45 10.62
CA ILE A 40 35.08 -11.60 10.11
C ILE A 40 36.17 -11.91 11.14
N ASN A 41 36.08 -13.07 11.78
CA ASN A 41 37.05 -13.49 12.80
C ASN A 41 38.16 -14.30 12.13
N ILE A 42 39.25 -13.64 11.68
CA ILE A 42 40.40 -14.33 11.11
C ILE A 42 41.40 -14.61 12.23
N GLY A 43 41.43 -15.84 12.73
CA GLY A 43 42.42 -16.28 13.71
C GLY A 43 43.83 -16.31 13.11
N TRP A 44 44.82 -15.79 13.85
CA TRP A 44 46.24 -15.76 13.45
C TRP A 44 46.81 -17.15 13.08
N SER A 45 46.19 -18.23 13.56
CA SER A 45 46.58 -19.63 13.30
C SER A 45 46.33 -20.13 11.87
N LEU A 46 45.63 -19.36 11.03
CA LEU A 46 45.34 -19.69 9.62
C LEU A 46 46.34 -19.08 8.62
N MET A 47 47.31 -18.28 9.09
CA MET A 47 48.36 -17.69 8.26
C MET A 47 49.72 -18.31 8.60
N ARG A 48 50.34 -19.03 7.66
CA ARG A 48 51.75 -19.44 7.77
C ARG A 48 52.59 -18.62 6.78
N PRO A 49 53.45 -17.70 7.24
CA PRO A 49 54.39 -17.03 6.35
C PRO A 49 55.52 -18.00 5.99
N THR A 50 55.75 -18.22 4.69
CA THR A 50 56.95 -18.93 4.21
C THR A 50 57.81 -17.94 3.43
N LEU A 51 59.03 -17.66 3.90
CA LEU A 51 59.97 -16.78 3.20
C LEU A 51 60.57 -17.53 2.01
N THR A 52 60.35 -17.02 0.80
CA THR A 52 61.15 -17.39 -0.37
C THR A 52 62.08 -16.23 -0.75
N SER A 53 63.23 -16.56 -1.34
CA SER A 53 64.39 -15.68 -1.51
C SER A 53 64.20 -14.52 -2.49
N HIS A 54 63.02 -14.38 -3.11
CA HIS A 54 62.71 -13.31 -4.06
C HIS A 54 61.34 -12.71 -3.78
N GLY A 55 61.26 -11.83 -2.77
CA GLY A 55 60.16 -10.87 -2.62
C GLY A 55 58.81 -11.45 -2.20
N ARG A 56 58.56 -11.41 -0.88
CA ARG A 56 57.26 -11.35 -0.16
C ARG A 56 55.99 -11.77 -0.96
N VAL A 57 55.59 -13.02 -0.79
CA VAL A 57 54.21 -13.51 -1.04
C VAL A 57 53.73 -14.21 0.23
N VAL A 58 52.54 -13.87 0.72
CA VAL A 58 51.84 -14.62 1.77
C VAL A 58 50.82 -15.50 1.06
N GLU A 59 51.03 -16.82 1.08
CA GLU A 59 50.05 -17.78 0.58
C GLU A 59 49.10 -18.16 1.73
N ILE A 60 47.81 -17.91 1.56
CA ILE A 60 46.77 -18.29 2.52
C ILE A 60 46.15 -19.59 2.01
N THR A 61 46.50 -20.71 2.64
CA THR A 61 45.89 -22.01 2.32
C THR A 61 44.82 -22.32 3.37
N PRO A 62 43.53 -22.45 3.01
CA PRO A 62 42.53 -22.91 3.96
C PRO A 62 42.82 -24.37 4.31
N ASN A 63 43.00 -24.67 5.61
CA ASN A 63 43.15 -26.03 6.08
C ASN A 63 41.74 -26.64 6.30
N PRO A 64 41.32 -27.68 5.58
CA PRO A 64 39.94 -28.20 5.63
C PRO A 64 39.54 -28.90 6.94
N GLY A 65 40.38 -28.84 7.98
CA GLY A 65 40.35 -29.81 9.09
C GLY A 65 39.82 -29.34 10.44
N ASN A 66 39.53 -28.05 10.68
CA ASN A 66 39.20 -27.57 12.03
C ASN A 66 37.93 -26.71 12.08
N TYR A 67 36.77 -27.36 11.97
CA TYR A 67 35.52 -26.80 12.48
C TYR A 67 35.50 -26.94 14.01
N ILE A 68 35.46 -25.82 14.74
CA ILE A 68 35.25 -25.86 16.20
C ILE A 68 33.74 -25.80 16.48
N GLN A 69 33.23 -26.90 17.04
CA GLN A 69 31.87 -27.08 17.53
C GLN A 69 31.59 -26.23 18.80
N GLY A 70 30.63 -25.30 18.71
CA GLY A 70 29.66 -24.92 19.77
C GLY A 70 30.06 -24.00 20.96
N GLY A 71 29.58 -22.73 20.93
CA GLY A 71 28.90 -21.80 21.93
C GLY A 71 29.56 -21.31 23.24
N PRO A 72 28.87 -20.60 24.20
CA PRO A 72 27.45 -20.20 24.37
C PRO A 72 27.21 -18.68 24.13
N THR A 73 25.94 -18.25 24.16
CA THR A 73 25.50 -16.84 24.07
C THR A 73 26.01 -16.02 25.27
N MET A 74 26.96 -15.10 25.05
CA MET A 74 27.26 -14.03 26.00
C MET A 74 26.55 -12.74 25.58
N THR A 75 25.56 -12.32 26.35
CA THR A 75 25.22 -10.90 26.46
C THR A 75 26.33 -10.21 27.24
N GLN A 76 27.35 -9.68 26.55
CA GLN A 76 28.31 -8.72 27.12
C GLN A 76 28.21 -7.40 26.37
N SER A 77 28.19 -6.30 27.13
CA SER A 77 28.08 -4.95 26.60
C SER A 77 29.27 -4.58 25.72
N SER A 78 29.00 -3.77 24.70
CA SER A 78 29.91 -3.24 23.66
C SER A 78 31.26 -2.70 24.18
N LYS A 79 31.33 -2.28 25.44
CA LYS A 79 32.55 -1.75 26.08
C LYS A 79 33.68 -2.78 26.29
N SER A 80 33.38 -4.08 26.25
CA SER A 80 34.38 -5.14 26.52
C SER A 80 35.17 -5.59 25.29
N LEU A 81 34.60 -5.50 24.09
CA LEU A 81 35.25 -5.88 22.82
C LEU A 81 36.46 -5.00 22.46
N ALA A 82 36.47 -3.74 22.92
CA ALA A 82 37.57 -2.80 22.67
C ALA A 82 38.90 -3.18 23.37
N ARG A 83 38.91 -4.17 24.28
CA ARG A 83 40.09 -4.49 25.11
C ARG A 83 40.74 -5.84 24.84
N ALA A 84 40.24 -6.65 23.93
CA ALA A 84 40.90 -7.91 23.61
C ALA A 84 42.00 -7.69 22.54
N PRO A 85 43.28 -7.99 22.85
CA PRO A 85 44.38 -7.77 21.93
C PRO A 85 44.35 -8.85 20.83
N GLY A 86 43.94 -8.49 19.61
CA GLY A 86 44.04 -9.40 18.46
C GLY A 86 42.94 -9.31 17.40
N TYR A 87 41.92 -8.47 17.57
CA TYR A 87 40.80 -8.40 16.62
C TYR A 87 41.00 -7.28 15.59
N ILE A 88 40.88 -7.62 14.31
CA ILE A 88 40.63 -6.67 13.23
C ILE A 88 39.12 -6.59 13.07
N VAL A 89 38.54 -5.43 13.39
CA VAL A 89 37.11 -5.17 13.12
C VAL A 89 37.03 -4.46 11.77
N THR A 90 36.40 -5.12 10.81
CA THR A 90 36.17 -4.62 9.45
C THR A 90 34.75 -4.06 9.39
N VAL A 91 34.59 -2.73 9.40
CA VAL A 91 33.28 -2.11 9.18
C VAL A 91 33.12 -1.78 7.70
N LEU A 92 32.06 -2.31 7.07
CA LEU A 92 31.73 -2.08 5.67
C LEU A 92 30.58 -1.07 5.60
N THR A 93 30.83 0.09 4.99
CA THR A 93 29.80 1.10 4.75
C THR A 93 29.50 1.18 3.25
N MET A 94 28.25 0.94 2.87
CA MET A 94 27.78 1.07 1.49
C MET A 94 27.37 2.52 1.20
N PHE A 95 27.90 3.09 0.12
CA PHE A 95 27.48 4.40 -0.39
C PHE A 95 26.57 4.24 -1.61
N ALA A 96 25.65 5.19 -1.81
CA ALA A 96 24.63 5.20 -2.88
C ALA A 96 25.18 5.06 -4.33
N ASN A 97 26.50 5.20 -4.53
CA ASN A 97 27.17 5.14 -5.84
C ASN A 97 27.90 3.81 -6.11
N LYS A 98 27.49 2.69 -5.50
CA LYS A 98 28.11 1.36 -5.65
C LYS A 98 29.61 1.30 -5.30
N LYS A 99 30.10 2.19 -4.43
CA LYS A 99 31.43 2.08 -3.82
C LYS A 99 31.28 1.71 -2.35
N ILE A 100 32.09 0.74 -1.92
CA ILE A 100 32.19 0.31 -0.53
C ILE A 100 33.59 0.69 -0.04
N THR A 101 33.65 1.43 1.05
CA THR A 101 34.92 1.79 1.70
C THR A 101 34.97 1.08 3.04
N CYS A 102 36.09 0.41 3.32
CA CYS A 102 36.33 -0.25 4.59
C CYS A 102 37.36 0.53 5.40
N MET A 103 37.16 0.61 6.72
CA MET A 103 38.13 1.19 7.64
C MET A 103 38.39 0.21 8.79
N SER A 104 39.66 -0.12 9.03
CA SER A 104 40.10 -0.96 10.14
C SER A 104 40.42 -0.09 11.34
N MET A 105 39.87 -0.40 12.52
CA MET A 105 40.24 0.26 13.76
C MET A 105 41.29 -0.54 14.53
N ARG A 106 42.56 -0.39 14.11
CA ARG A 106 43.72 -0.30 15.02
C ARG A 106 44.91 0.32 14.30
N ASN A 107 45.16 1.58 14.64
CA ASN A 107 46.35 2.42 14.47
C ASN A 107 47.13 2.52 13.15
N GLU A 108 46.89 1.75 12.08
CA GLU A 108 47.41 2.10 10.73
C GLU A 108 46.40 1.70 9.64
N GLU A 109 46.15 2.62 8.70
CA GLU A 109 45.18 2.46 7.61
C GLU A 109 45.66 1.40 6.59
N MET A 110 45.18 0.16 6.70
CA MET A 110 45.17 -0.74 5.55
C MET A 110 43.97 -0.43 4.66
N ARG A 111 44.24 -0.04 3.40
CA ARG A 111 43.21 0.25 2.39
C ARG A 111 43.09 -0.93 1.45
N PHE A 112 41.87 -1.46 1.32
CA PHE A 112 41.51 -2.48 0.33
C PHE A 112 40.47 -1.91 -0.63
N THR A 113 40.44 -2.44 -1.84
CA THR A 113 39.34 -2.25 -2.79
C THR A 113 38.68 -3.59 -3.05
N MET A 114 37.35 -3.61 -3.04
CA MET A 114 36.56 -4.80 -3.31
C MET A 114 35.69 -4.60 -4.54
N GLU A 115 35.69 -5.59 -5.43
CA GLU A 115 34.86 -5.62 -6.62
C GLU A 115 34.09 -6.94 -6.68
N LEU A 116 32.86 -6.87 -7.20
CA LEU A 116 32.08 -8.06 -7.50
C LEU A 116 32.72 -8.74 -8.71
N ALA A 117 33.35 -9.89 -8.49
CA ALA A 117 33.68 -10.79 -9.59
C ALA A 117 32.43 -11.63 -9.88
N GLY A 118 32.17 -11.94 -11.15
CA GLY A 118 31.03 -12.79 -11.51
C GLY A 118 30.99 -14.11 -10.73
N GLU A 119 29.82 -14.75 -10.71
CA GLU A 119 29.57 -16.05 -10.02
C GLU A 119 29.56 -15.99 -8.48
N GLY A 120 29.15 -14.86 -7.89
CA GLY A 120 28.92 -14.76 -6.43
C GLY A 120 30.18 -14.65 -5.58
N LYS A 121 31.34 -14.33 -6.19
CA LYS A 121 32.62 -14.17 -5.51
C LYS A 121 33.01 -12.70 -5.38
N LEU A 122 33.60 -12.33 -4.24
CA LEU A 122 34.17 -11.00 -4.04
C LEU A 122 35.68 -11.05 -4.24
N LYS A 123 36.21 -10.13 -5.07
CA LYS A 123 37.65 -9.95 -5.27
C LYS A 123 38.14 -8.82 -4.35
N MET A 124 39.03 -9.14 -3.42
CA MET A 124 39.72 -8.15 -2.58
C MET A 124 41.12 -7.85 -3.13
N VAL A 125 41.48 -6.57 -3.23
CA VAL A 125 42.82 -6.10 -3.60
C VAL A 125 43.35 -5.15 -2.52
N ALA A 126 44.53 -5.45 -1.98
CA ALA A 126 45.19 -4.62 -0.98
C ALA A 126 46.06 -3.53 -1.63
N ASN A 127 45.87 -2.26 -1.27
CA ASN A 127 46.51 -1.13 -1.95
C ASN A 127 47.74 -0.56 -1.22
N SER A 128 48.00 -0.94 0.05
CA SER A 128 49.24 -0.60 0.78
C SER A 128 49.42 -1.45 2.05
N TRP A 129 50.67 -1.81 2.39
CA TRP A 129 51.03 -2.55 3.61
C TRP A 129 52.32 -1.99 4.25
N HIS A 130 52.31 -1.79 5.57
CA HIS A 130 53.51 -1.57 6.39
C HIS A 130 53.66 -2.73 7.40
N PRO A 131 54.86 -3.28 7.63
CA PRO A 131 55.05 -4.42 8.53
C PRO A 131 55.11 -3.98 10.00
N PHE A 132 54.53 -4.77 10.90
CA PHE A 132 54.75 -4.63 12.35
C PHE A 132 55.45 -5.89 12.90
N GLU A 133 56.45 -5.67 13.76
CA GLU A 133 57.23 -6.71 14.46
C GLU A 133 56.50 -7.26 15.70
N GLU A 134 56.69 -8.56 15.90
CA GLU A 134 56.52 -9.43 17.07
C GLU A 134 55.71 -8.97 18.32
N ALA A 135 54.75 -9.80 18.71
CA ALA A 135 54.64 -10.29 20.09
C ALA A 135 53.79 -11.57 20.12
N ALA A 136 54.44 -12.70 20.36
CA ALA A 136 53.81 -14.00 20.63
C ALA A 136 53.56 -14.15 22.14
N GLU A 137 52.38 -14.65 22.55
CA GLU A 137 52.20 -15.59 23.68
C GLU A 137 50.80 -16.27 23.60
N PRO A 138 50.64 -17.52 24.09
CA PRO A 138 49.52 -18.41 23.75
C PRO A 138 48.34 -18.35 24.75
N TRP A 139 47.10 -18.48 24.27
CA TRP A 139 45.90 -18.56 25.11
C TRP A 139 45.16 -19.90 25.01
N GLU A 140 44.69 -20.36 26.18
CA GLU A 140 44.00 -21.63 26.46
C GLU A 140 42.53 -21.68 26.00
N LYS A 141 42.07 -22.93 25.80
CA LYS A 141 40.73 -23.31 25.35
C LYS A 141 39.63 -23.00 26.38
N SER A 142 38.47 -22.52 25.92
CA SER A 142 37.19 -22.73 26.61
C SER A 142 36.04 -22.93 25.61
N THR A 143 35.05 -23.73 26.01
CA THR A 143 34.05 -24.43 25.19
C THR A 143 32.61 -24.12 25.64
N GLY A 144 31.64 -24.09 24.72
CA GLY A 144 30.34 -24.78 24.87
C GLY A 144 29.03 -24.03 24.51
N GLY A 145 28.29 -24.45 23.45
CA GLY A 145 26.85 -24.14 23.21
C GLY A 145 26.34 -24.06 21.74
N HIS A 146 25.05 -24.25 21.46
CA HIS A 146 24.54 -24.58 20.10
C HIS A 146 23.85 -23.43 19.33
N ALA A 147 23.86 -23.52 17.98
CA ALA A 147 22.98 -22.79 17.06
C ALA A 147 22.41 -23.75 16.00
N THR A 148 21.12 -23.63 15.66
CA THR A 148 20.44 -24.42 14.62
C THR A 148 20.80 -23.90 13.21
N ARG A 149 21.37 -24.80 12.40
CA ARG A 149 21.75 -24.59 11.00
C ARG A 149 20.49 -24.41 10.14
N LYS A 150 20.28 -23.24 9.55
CA LYS A 150 19.36 -23.10 8.42
C LYS A 150 20.00 -23.71 7.18
N THR A 151 19.24 -24.49 6.43
CA THR A 151 19.76 -25.24 5.28
C THR A 151 19.95 -24.31 4.08
N THR A 152 20.85 -24.66 3.15
CA THR A 152 21.21 -23.89 1.95
C THR A 152 20.00 -23.46 1.11
N GLY A 153 18.87 -24.18 1.23
CA GLY A 153 17.58 -23.83 0.62
C GLY A 153 16.93 -22.58 1.22
N GLU A 154 17.03 -22.33 2.53
CA GLU A 154 16.43 -21.16 3.19
C GLU A 154 17.22 -19.87 2.89
N ILE A 155 18.53 -19.98 2.62
CA ILE A 155 19.39 -18.87 2.20
C ILE A 155 19.14 -18.54 0.71
N GLN A 156 18.94 -19.57 -0.13
CA GLN A 156 18.50 -19.37 -1.51
C GLN A 156 17.07 -18.84 -1.62
N GLU A 157 16.19 -19.13 -0.66
CA GLU A 157 14.86 -18.52 -0.57
C GLU A 157 14.96 -17.04 -0.15
N LEU A 158 15.83 -16.68 0.80
CA LEU A 158 16.12 -15.29 1.18
C LEU A 158 16.80 -14.48 0.06
N LEU A 159 17.77 -15.06 -0.66
CA LEU A 159 18.41 -14.45 -1.82
C LEU A 159 17.47 -14.42 -3.04
N GLY A 160 16.62 -15.43 -3.19
CA GLY A 160 15.55 -15.48 -4.20
C GLY A 160 14.48 -14.41 -3.96
N ILE A 161 14.14 -14.13 -2.70
CA ILE A 161 13.27 -13.00 -2.31
C ILE A 161 13.94 -11.65 -2.66
N MET A 162 15.25 -11.53 -2.48
CA MET A 162 16.00 -10.32 -2.87
C MET A 162 16.19 -10.17 -4.39
N ALA A 163 16.23 -11.27 -5.14
CA ALA A 163 16.39 -11.27 -6.59
C ALA A 163 15.06 -11.22 -7.37
N ALA A 164 13.95 -11.66 -6.77
CA ALA A 164 12.60 -11.62 -7.36
C ALA A 164 11.89 -10.28 -7.16
N GLY A 165 12.31 -9.47 -6.17
CA GLY A 165 11.86 -8.10 -6.00
C GLY A 165 12.70 -7.15 -6.85
N GLY A 166 12.26 -6.82 -8.06
CA GLY A 166 12.82 -5.69 -8.79
C GLY A 166 12.79 -4.45 -7.88
N GLY A 167 13.97 -3.94 -7.52
CA GLY A 167 14.09 -2.83 -6.58
C GLY A 167 13.19 -1.65 -6.96
N ILE A 168 12.73 -0.89 -5.97
CA ILE A 168 11.89 0.29 -6.18
C ILE A 168 12.64 1.25 -7.13
N PRO A 169 12.05 1.61 -8.29
CA PRO A 169 12.73 2.47 -9.26
C PRO A 169 12.85 3.89 -8.74
N ALA A 170 13.81 4.66 -9.28
CA ALA A 170 13.96 6.07 -8.92
C ALA A 170 12.77 6.91 -9.42
N THR A 171 12.20 6.52 -10.57
CA THR A 171 11.07 7.17 -11.23
C THR A 171 9.94 6.19 -11.51
N MET A 172 8.75 6.73 -11.73
CA MET A 172 7.54 6.00 -12.08
C MET A 172 6.71 6.80 -13.09
N ARG A 173 5.85 6.08 -13.81
CA ARG A 173 4.82 6.68 -14.66
C ARG A 173 3.63 7.11 -13.80
N ALA A 174 3.09 8.28 -14.10
CA ALA A 174 1.89 8.83 -13.48
C ALA A 174 1.03 9.57 -14.52
N VAL A 175 -0.24 9.79 -14.20
CA VAL A 175 -1.14 10.66 -14.96
C VAL A 175 -1.55 11.82 -14.08
N GLN A 176 -1.31 13.05 -14.54
CA GLN A 176 -1.63 14.27 -13.79
C GLN A 176 -2.31 15.34 -14.65
N TYR A 177 -2.89 16.34 -14.00
CA TYR A 177 -3.32 17.58 -14.63
C TYR A 177 -2.73 18.81 -13.91
N THR A 178 -2.56 19.91 -14.65
CA THR A 178 -1.88 21.14 -14.16
C THR A 178 -2.82 22.31 -13.92
N GLY A 179 -4.11 22.12 -14.17
CA GLY A 179 -5.13 23.14 -13.96
C GLY A 179 -6.52 22.51 -13.83
N TYR A 180 -7.48 23.34 -13.44
CA TYR A 180 -8.88 22.93 -13.41
C TYR A 180 -9.48 22.87 -14.82
N GLY A 181 -10.49 22.02 -14.98
CA GLY A 181 -11.21 21.85 -16.24
C GLY A 181 -10.43 21.02 -17.26
N GLY A 182 -10.85 21.08 -18.52
CA GLY A 182 -10.24 20.35 -19.64
C GLY A 182 -10.57 18.85 -19.70
N GLY A 183 -11.25 18.31 -18.69
CA GLY A 183 -11.73 16.92 -18.69
C GLY A 183 -10.60 15.92 -18.90
N ALA A 184 -10.86 14.88 -19.68
CA ALA A 184 -9.85 13.88 -20.00
C ALA A 184 -8.69 14.41 -20.85
N GLY A 185 -8.92 15.40 -21.73
CA GLY A 185 -7.87 15.99 -22.57
C GLY A 185 -6.80 16.75 -21.78
N ALA A 186 -7.10 17.15 -20.54
CA ALA A 186 -6.14 17.76 -19.62
C ALA A 186 -5.25 16.75 -18.88
N LEU A 187 -5.57 15.46 -18.93
CA LEU A 187 -4.73 14.41 -18.34
C LEU A 187 -3.46 14.22 -19.17
N LYS A 188 -2.31 14.19 -18.50
CA LYS A 188 -0.99 14.02 -19.11
C LYS A 188 -0.23 12.90 -18.43
N HIS A 189 0.26 11.96 -19.23
CA HIS A 189 1.25 10.98 -18.79
C HIS A 189 2.57 11.68 -18.55
N VAL A 190 3.20 11.37 -17.42
CA VAL A 190 4.47 11.94 -16.99
C VAL A 190 5.33 10.85 -16.36
N GLU A 191 6.63 11.06 -16.37
CA GLU A 191 7.58 10.28 -15.57
C GLU A 191 8.08 11.18 -14.42
N ILE A 192 7.92 10.71 -13.19
CA ILE A 192 8.20 11.49 -11.97
C ILE A 192 8.86 10.59 -10.92
N PRO A 193 9.52 11.14 -9.89
CA PRO A 193 10.10 10.33 -8.82
C PRO A 193 9.05 9.49 -8.08
N VAL A 194 9.44 8.27 -7.68
CA VAL A 194 8.64 7.47 -6.73
C VAL A 194 8.54 8.23 -5.40
N PRO A 195 7.35 8.35 -4.77
CA PRO A 195 7.21 9.08 -3.52
C PRO A 195 7.95 8.38 -2.38
N SER A 196 8.62 9.15 -1.53
CA SER A 196 9.23 8.63 -0.31
C SER A 196 8.17 8.30 0.76
N VAL A 197 8.45 7.26 1.54
CA VAL A 197 7.55 6.78 2.61
C VAL A 197 7.78 7.55 3.90
N LYS A 198 6.71 8.04 4.52
CA LYS A 198 6.74 8.62 5.87
C LYS A 198 6.52 7.56 6.94
N LYS A 199 6.83 7.91 8.19
CA LYS A 199 6.74 7.01 9.36
C LYS A 199 5.46 6.16 9.45
N HIS A 200 4.29 6.74 9.12
CA HIS A 200 2.98 6.08 9.20
C HIS A 200 2.35 5.80 7.82
N GLU A 201 3.17 5.78 6.76
CA GLU A 201 2.74 5.51 5.40
C GLU A 201 3.36 4.18 4.92
N VAL A 202 2.73 3.58 3.92
CA VAL A 202 3.23 2.45 3.17
C VAL A 202 3.35 2.85 1.70
N LEU A 203 4.37 2.37 0.99
CA LEU A 203 4.45 2.48 -0.46
C LEU A 203 3.72 1.30 -1.08
N ILE A 204 2.66 1.59 -1.82
CA ILE A 204 1.90 0.60 -2.55
C ILE A 204 2.37 0.63 -4.00
N LYS A 205 2.85 -0.50 -4.53
CA LYS A 205 2.92 -0.74 -5.97
C LYS A 205 1.51 -1.02 -6.45
N VAL A 206 0.93 -0.07 -7.17
CA VAL A 206 -0.48 -0.10 -7.55
C VAL A 206 -0.69 -1.15 -8.63
N GLU A 207 -1.71 -1.99 -8.45
CA GLU A 207 -2.15 -2.98 -9.44
C GLU A 207 -3.41 -2.49 -10.16
N ALA A 208 -4.31 -1.82 -9.44
CA ALA A 208 -5.53 -1.23 -9.98
C ALA A 208 -5.95 0.02 -9.22
N ALA A 209 -6.63 0.94 -9.91
CA ALA A 209 -7.23 2.13 -9.35
C ALA A 209 -8.64 2.36 -9.92
N SER A 210 -9.53 3.05 -9.19
CA SER A 210 -10.89 3.32 -9.67
C SER A 210 -11.21 4.80 -9.81
N VAL A 211 -11.70 5.18 -11.00
CA VAL A 211 -12.14 6.55 -11.29
C VAL A 211 -13.56 6.75 -10.76
N ASN A 212 -13.76 7.76 -9.93
CA ASN A 212 -15.04 8.14 -9.36
C ASN A 212 -15.50 9.53 -9.84
N PRO A 213 -16.82 9.82 -9.80
CA PRO A 213 -17.34 11.14 -10.16
C PRO A 213 -16.75 12.31 -9.39
N ILE A 214 -16.34 12.07 -8.15
CA ILE A 214 -15.67 13.06 -7.30
C ILE A 214 -14.33 13.51 -7.90
N ASP A 215 -13.60 12.64 -8.58
CA ASP A 215 -12.26 12.94 -9.11
C ASP A 215 -12.34 14.02 -10.19
N TRP A 216 -13.22 13.84 -11.18
CA TRP A 216 -13.43 14.85 -12.23
C TRP A 216 -14.23 16.07 -11.73
N SER A 217 -15.04 15.93 -10.69
CA SER A 217 -15.71 17.07 -10.05
C SER A 217 -14.69 18.00 -9.36
N ILE A 218 -13.67 17.42 -8.71
CA ILE A 218 -12.54 18.17 -8.14
C ILE A 218 -11.76 18.86 -9.26
N GLN A 219 -11.44 18.16 -10.36
CA GLN A 219 -10.79 18.76 -11.52
C GLN A 219 -11.64 19.91 -12.11
N LYS A 220 -12.97 19.79 -12.14
CA LYS A 220 -13.88 20.85 -12.61
C LYS A 220 -13.94 22.08 -11.67
N GLY A 221 -13.47 21.93 -10.43
CA GLY A 221 -13.35 23.02 -9.46
C GLY A 221 -14.38 23.03 -8.34
N MET A 222 -15.02 21.89 -8.05
CA MET A 222 -16.03 21.78 -6.98
C MET A 222 -15.51 22.21 -5.59
N LEU A 223 -14.20 22.13 -5.34
CA LEU A 223 -13.57 22.47 -4.06
C LEU A 223 -12.61 23.68 -4.16
N ARG A 224 -12.82 24.56 -5.13
CA ARG A 224 -12.05 25.81 -5.25
C ARG A 224 -12.26 26.73 -4.03
N PRO A 225 -11.23 27.50 -3.62
CA PRO A 225 -9.85 27.47 -4.10
C PRO A 225 -8.97 26.43 -3.37
N PHE A 226 -9.55 25.59 -2.52
CA PHE A 226 -8.82 24.74 -1.59
C PHE A 226 -8.15 23.53 -2.23
N LEU A 227 -8.76 22.94 -3.27
CA LEU A 227 -8.25 21.73 -3.92
C LEU A 227 -8.46 21.68 -5.43
N PRO A 228 -7.50 21.09 -6.18
CA PRO A 228 -6.21 20.57 -5.72
C PRO A 228 -5.06 21.60 -5.81
N LYS A 229 -3.89 21.26 -5.27
CA LYS A 229 -2.63 21.94 -5.60
C LYS A 229 -2.03 21.30 -6.85
N PHE A 230 -1.60 22.11 -7.81
CA PHE A 230 -1.08 21.63 -9.09
C PHE A 230 0.45 21.55 -9.11
N PRO A 231 1.04 20.63 -9.91
CA PRO A 231 0.36 19.55 -10.65
C PRO A 231 -0.26 18.51 -9.70
N PHE A 232 -1.34 17.85 -10.14
CA PHE A 232 -2.09 16.91 -9.30
C PHE A 232 -2.30 15.56 -10.00
N ILE A 233 -1.93 14.48 -9.32
CA ILE A 233 -2.22 13.09 -9.71
C ILE A 233 -3.57 12.72 -9.07
N PRO A 234 -4.63 12.49 -9.85
CA PRO A 234 -5.96 12.26 -9.29
C PRO A 234 -6.17 10.80 -8.89
N VAL A 235 -7.42 10.48 -8.54
CA VAL A 235 -7.91 9.18 -8.05
C VAL A 235 -7.45 8.86 -6.64
N THR A 236 -8.37 8.29 -5.87
CA THR A 236 -8.14 7.94 -4.46
C THR A 236 -8.38 6.48 -4.14
N ASP A 237 -9.11 5.74 -4.96
CA ASP A 237 -9.32 4.31 -4.75
C ASP A 237 -8.19 3.54 -5.42
N VAL A 238 -7.39 2.81 -4.65
CA VAL A 238 -6.29 1.98 -5.15
C VAL A 238 -6.26 0.60 -4.49
N ALA A 239 -5.75 -0.39 -5.21
CA ALA A 239 -5.35 -1.68 -4.68
C ALA A 239 -4.01 -2.11 -5.28
N GLY A 240 -3.19 -2.81 -4.48
CA GLY A 240 -1.85 -3.20 -4.89
C GLY A 240 -1.10 -3.97 -3.81
N GLU A 241 0.22 -3.95 -3.87
CA GLU A 241 1.11 -4.62 -2.92
C GLU A 241 2.00 -3.61 -2.20
N ILE A 242 2.20 -3.80 -0.90
CA ILE A 242 3.15 -2.99 -0.14
C ILE A 242 4.58 -3.39 -0.50
N VAL A 243 5.38 -2.43 -0.98
CA VAL A 243 6.80 -2.64 -1.33
C VAL A 243 7.77 -1.95 -0.36
N GLU A 244 7.28 -1.00 0.44
CA GLU A 244 8.04 -0.32 1.50
C GLU A 244 7.08 0.13 2.61
N ALA A 245 7.52 0.13 3.86
CA ALA A 245 6.73 0.56 5.01
C ALA A 245 7.51 1.50 5.92
N GLY A 246 6.85 2.54 6.41
CA GLY A 246 7.43 3.46 7.38
C GLY A 246 7.70 2.79 8.72
N SER A 247 8.64 3.34 9.49
CA SER A 247 9.09 2.76 10.77
C SER A 247 8.05 2.71 11.90
N ALA A 248 6.90 3.37 11.73
CA ALA A 248 5.80 3.39 12.67
C ALA A 248 4.49 2.83 12.05
N VAL A 249 4.65 1.95 11.07
CA VAL A 249 3.60 1.05 10.57
C VAL A 249 3.67 -0.25 11.37
N HIS A 250 2.53 -0.75 11.84
CA HIS A 250 2.46 -1.86 12.79
C HIS A 250 1.47 -2.97 12.39
N GLU A 251 0.39 -2.62 11.68
CA GLU A 251 -0.65 -3.56 11.25
C GLU A 251 -0.43 -4.11 9.85
N LEU A 252 0.46 -3.48 9.06
CA LEU A 252 0.75 -3.82 7.66
C LEU A 252 2.24 -4.11 7.48
N LYS A 253 2.59 -4.96 6.51
CA LYS A 253 3.98 -5.30 6.17
C LYS A 253 4.20 -5.36 4.67
N VAL A 254 5.48 -5.27 4.27
CA VAL A 254 5.91 -5.49 2.89
C VAL A 254 5.45 -6.87 2.40
N GLY A 255 4.96 -6.93 1.17
CA GLY A 255 4.35 -8.11 0.55
C GLY A 255 2.85 -8.25 0.77
N ASP A 256 2.24 -7.50 1.71
CA ASP A 256 0.80 -7.54 1.89
C ASP A 256 0.09 -6.97 0.65
N LYS A 257 -0.92 -7.70 0.16
CA LYS A 257 -1.88 -7.17 -0.81
C LYS A 257 -2.89 -6.32 -0.05
N VAL A 258 -3.13 -5.11 -0.54
CA VAL A 258 -3.95 -4.11 0.16
C VAL A 258 -4.89 -3.37 -0.77
N LEU A 259 -5.91 -2.75 -0.19
CA LEU A 259 -6.65 -1.63 -0.78
C LEU A 259 -6.52 -0.40 0.10
N SER A 260 -6.56 0.77 -0.51
CA SER A 260 -6.51 2.05 0.21
C SER A 260 -7.50 3.04 -0.39
N LYS A 261 -8.08 3.85 0.49
CA LYS A 261 -8.84 5.04 0.11
C LYS A 261 -8.00 6.26 0.44
N LEU A 262 -7.24 6.73 -0.55
CA LEU A 262 -6.34 7.86 -0.40
C LEU A 262 -7.12 9.13 -0.05
N ASN A 263 -6.37 10.10 0.45
CA ASN A 263 -6.91 11.39 0.80
C ASN A 263 -7.14 12.24 -0.47
N PHE A 264 -8.34 12.78 -0.67
CA PHE A 264 -8.66 13.70 -1.78
C PHE A 264 -7.74 14.93 -1.86
N TRP A 265 -7.12 15.31 -0.73
CA TRP A 265 -6.16 16.40 -0.67
C TRP A 265 -4.81 16.07 -1.33
N LYS A 266 -4.44 14.79 -1.37
CA LYS A 266 -3.18 14.31 -1.96
C LYS A 266 -3.37 13.60 -3.30
N GLY A 267 -4.49 12.87 -3.48
CA GLY A 267 -4.67 12.01 -4.65
C GLY A 267 -3.57 10.95 -4.73
N GLY A 268 -3.15 10.61 -5.96
CA GLY A 268 -2.03 9.72 -6.23
C GLY A 268 -2.39 8.39 -6.86
N GLY A 269 -3.68 8.10 -7.10
CA GLY A 269 -4.12 6.78 -7.55
C GLY A 269 -3.84 6.46 -9.01
N LEU A 270 -3.70 7.46 -9.89
CA LEU A 270 -3.24 7.24 -11.27
C LEU A 270 -1.70 7.31 -11.38
N ALA A 271 -1.02 6.43 -10.66
CA ALA A 271 0.43 6.25 -10.72
C ALA A 271 0.81 4.80 -10.39
N GLU A 272 1.99 4.36 -10.84
CA GLU A 272 2.47 3.00 -10.58
C GLU A 272 2.79 2.75 -9.09
N TYR A 273 3.15 3.81 -8.35
CA TYR A 273 3.40 3.74 -6.92
C TYR A 273 2.71 4.89 -6.18
N VAL A 274 2.23 4.62 -4.97
CA VAL A 274 1.61 5.65 -4.12
C VAL A 274 1.93 5.44 -2.64
N ALA A 275 2.27 6.53 -1.96
CA ALA A 275 2.40 6.54 -0.50
C ALA A 275 1.02 6.72 0.14
N ALA A 276 0.59 5.71 0.89
CA ALA A 276 -0.73 5.66 1.52
C ALA A 276 -0.62 5.59 3.05
N PRO A 277 -1.43 6.35 3.81
CA PRO A 277 -1.46 6.21 5.27
C PRO A 277 -1.93 4.80 5.68
N GLU A 278 -1.29 4.22 6.68
CA GLU A 278 -1.72 2.95 7.29
C GLU A 278 -3.18 3.04 7.81
N SER A 279 -3.57 4.21 8.30
CA SER A 279 -4.92 4.47 8.83
C SER A 279 -6.03 4.47 7.76
N LEU A 280 -5.68 4.42 6.47
CA LEU A 280 -6.62 4.39 5.35
C LEU A 280 -6.45 3.14 4.47
N THR A 281 -5.64 2.19 4.92
CA THR A 281 -5.22 1.03 4.13
C THR A 281 -5.57 -0.26 4.87
N VAL A 282 -6.15 -1.21 4.14
CA VAL A 282 -6.65 -2.48 4.67
C VAL A 282 -6.08 -3.64 3.84
N VAL A 283 -5.89 -4.79 4.47
CA VAL A 283 -5.46 -6.01 3.78
C VAL A 283 -6.56 -6.49 2.82
N ARG A 284 -6.16 -6.81 1.59
CA ARG A 284 -6.99 -7.48 0.59
C ARG A 284 -6.87 -9.00 0.79
N PRO A 285 -7.95 -9.73 1.14
CA PRO A 285 -7.91 -11.17 1.33
C PRO A 285 -7.43 -11.92 0.09
N ALA A 286 -6.79 -13.07 0.31
CA ALA A 286 -6.43 -13.99 -0.77
C ALA A 286 -7.69 -14.41 -1.55
N GLY A 287 -7.62 -14.36 -2.88
CA GLY A 287 -8.76 -14.65 -3.76
C GLY A 287 -9.56 -13.42 -4.21
N VAL A 288 -9.39 -12.27 -3.56
CA VAL A 288 -9.97 -11.01 -4.04
C VAL A 288 -9.01 -10.34 -5.04
N SER A 289 -9.51 -10.02 -6.24
CA SER A 289 -8.70 -9.36 -7.27
C SER A 289 -8.40 -7.90 -6.95
N ALA A 290 -7.32 -7.35 -7.51
CA ALA A 290 -7.01 -5.92 -7.41
C ALA A 290 -8.13 -5.04 -7.95
N VAL A 291 -8.72 -5.45 -9.05
CA VAL A 291 -9.85 -4.77 -9.72
C VAL A 291 -11.04 -4.64 -8.77
N ASP A 292 -11.43 -5.74 -8.13
CA ASP A 292 -12.58 -5.74 -7.22
C ASP A 292 -12.30 -4.90 -5.98
N ALA A 293 -11.09 -5.02 -5.43
CA ALA A 293 -10.66 -4.27 -4.25
C ALA A 293 -10.53 -2.77 -4.53
N ALA A 294 -10.00 -2.35 -5.69
CA ALA A 294 -9.92 -0.96 -6.10
C ALA A 294 -11.29 -0.36 -6.43
N GLY A 295 -12.27 -1.16 -6.84
CA GLY A 295 -13.63 -0.68 -7.10
C GLY A 295 -14.45 -0.40 -5.83
N LEU A 296 -13.98 -0.83 -4.66
CA LEU A 296 -14.71 -0.79 -3.40
C LEU A 296 -14.67 0.55 -2.65
N PRO A 297 -13.53 1.23 -2.46
CA PRO A 297 -13.36 2.09 -1.28
C PRO A 297 -14.34 3.27 -1.23
N VAL A 298 -14.31 4.24 -2.16
CA VAL A 298 -15.26 5.36 -2.13
C VAL A 298 -16.71 4.88 -2.25
N ALA A 299 -17.00 4.02 -3.23
CA ALA A 299 -18.39 3.68 -3.57
C ALA A 299 -19.07 2.80 -2.50
N GLY A 300 -18.38 1.76 -2.02
CA GLY A 300 -18.85 0.87 -0.98
C GLY A 300 -18.99 1.57 0.37
N LEU A 301 -18.00 2.40 0.75
CA LEU A 301 -18.08 3.16 1.99
C LEU A 301 -19.21 4.19 1.98
N THR A 302 -19.46 4.85 0.85
CA THR A 302 -20.62 5.74 0.70
C THR A 302 -21.93 4.97 0.85
N ALA A 303 -22.07 3.82 0.19
CA ALA A 303 -23.27 2.99 0.30
C ALA A 303 -23.52 2.51 1.74
N LEU A 304 -22.47 2.00 2.40
CA LEU A 304 -22.53 1.53 3.78
C LEU A 304 -22.96 2.63 4.74
N LYS A 305 -22.35 3.81 4.64
CA LYS A 305 -22.72 4.95 5.50
C LYS A 305 -24.12 5.45 5.26
N ALA A 306 -24.61 5.41 4.02
CA ALA A 306 -25.99 5.74 3.71
C ALA A 306 -26.96 4.86 4.52
N LEU A 307 -26.72 3.55 4.51
CA LEU A 307 -27.52 2.57 5.21
C LEU A 307 -27.38 2.67 6.73
N MET A 308 -26.15 2.83 7.25
CA MET A 308 -25.95 3.05 8.68
C MET A 308 -26.67 4.32 9.18
N SER A 309 -26.75 5.38 8.37
CA SER A 309 -27.42 6.64 8.75
C SER A 309 -28.95 6.53 8.86
N ILE A 310 -29.53 5.47 8.28
CA ILE A 310 -30.94 5.10 8.42
C ILE A 310 -31.17 4.03 9.48
N GLY A 311 -30.13 3.66 10.23
CA GLY A 311 -30.19 2.69 11.32
C GLY A 311 -30.08 1.22 10.88
N THR A 312 -29.66 0.96 9.63
CA THR A 312 -29.38 -0.40 9.18
C THR A 312 -28.27 -1.02 10.03
N LYS A 313 -28.50 -2.25 10.49
CA LYS A 313 -27.52 -3.07 11.21
C LYS A 313 -27.21 -4.33 10.41
N PHE A 314 -25.97 -4.80 10.50
CA PHE A 314 -25.46 -5.97 9.78
C PHE A 314 -25.11 -7.14 10.71
N ASP A 315 -25.51 -7.07 11.98
CA ASP A 315 -25.22 -8.03 13.04
C ASP A 315 -26.32 -9.10 13.23
N GLY A 316 -27.31 -9.13 12.33
CA GLY A 316 -28.47 -10.02 12.43
C GLY A 316 -29.48 -9.63 13.51
N THR A 317 -29.26 -8.54 14.26
CA THR A 317 -30.18 -8.03 15.30
C THR A 317 -31.18 -6.99 14.79
N GLY A 318 -31.13 -6.69 13.49
CA GLY A 318 -32.11 -5.83 12.84
C GLY A 318 -33.52 -6.44 12.98
N GLY A 319 -34.49 -5.62 13.37
CA GLY A 319 -35.91 -6.02 13.39
C GLY A 319 -36.46 -6.25 11.98
N THR A 320 -37.78 -6.08 11.80
CA THR A 320 -38.38 -6.08 10.45
C THR A 320 -37.72 -4.99 9.60
N GLY A 321 -37.15 -5.37 8.46
CA GLY A 321 -36.49 -4.42 7.56
C GLY A 321 -37.45 -3.35 7.05
N ALA A 322 -36.88 -2.18 6.76
CA ALA A 322 -37.61 -1.05 6.17
C ALA A 322 -37.80 -1.18 4.66
N ASN A 323 -38.77 -0.43 4.11
CA ASN A 323 -38.94 -0.25 2.67
C ASN A 323 -37.99 0.82 2.14
N VAL A 324 -37.02 0.42 1.32
CA VAL A 324 -35.93 1.27 0.84
C VAL A 324 -35.98 1.42 -0.67
N LEU A 325 -35.98 2.66 -1.15
CA LEU A 325 -35.75 2.99 -2.56
C LEU A 325 -34.27 3.35 -2.78
N ILE A 326 -33.64 2.80 -3.81
CA ILE A 326 -32.28 3.14 -4.23
C ILE A 326 -32.33 3.68 -5.65
N THR A 327 -32.01 4.96 -5.84
CA THR A 327 -31.99 5.56 -7.19
C THR A 327 -30.65 5.33 -7.88
N ALA A 328 -30.63 5.31 -9.21
CA ALA A 328 -29.43 5.05 -10.03
C ALA A 328 -28.65 3.79 -9.58
N ALA A 329 -29.40 2.73 -9.25
CA ALA A 329 -28.93 1.49 -8.63
C ALA A 329 -27.90 0.72 -9.45
N SER A 330 -27.80 0.95 -10.76
CA SER A 330 -26.77 0.35 -11.61
C SER A 330 -25.44 1.11 -11.60
N GLY A 331 -25.34 2.25 -10.92
CA GLY A 331 -24.12 3.04 -10.81
C GLY A 331 -23.15 2.51 -9.74
N GLY A 332 -21.97 3.13 -9.66
CA GLY A 332 -20.90 2.71 -8.73
C GLY A 332 -21.34 2.57 -7.27
N VAL A 333 -22.03 3.56 -6.70
CA VAL A 333 -22.56 3.47 -5.32
C VAL A 333 -23.81 2.60 -5.26
N GLY A 334 -24.72 2.76 -6.24
CA GLY A 334 -26.00 2.07 -6.28
C GLY A 334 -25.87 0.55 -6.21
N THR A 335 -24.89 -0.01 -6.92
CA THR A 335 -24.65 -1.47 -6.97
C THR A 335 -24.26 -2.03 -5.59
N TYR A 336 -23.48 -1.31 -4.80
CA TYR A 336 -23.20 -1.69 -3.41
C TYR A 336 -24.40 -1.44 -2.50
N ALA A 337 -25.12 -0.33 -2.68
CA ALA A 337 -26.27 0.02 -1.86
C ALA A 337 -27.37 -1.03 -1.93
N VAL A 338 -27.66 -1.58 -3.11
CA VAL A 338 -28.64 -2.67 -3.28
C VAL A 338 -28.23 -3.90 -2.47
N GLN A 339 -27.00 -4.37 -2.67
CA GLN A 339 -26.50 -5.56 -1.98
C GLN A 339 -26.49 -5.37 -0.46
N LEU A 340 -25.97 -4.25 0.03
CA LEU A 340 -25.91 -3.95 1.45
C LEU A 340 -27.31 -3.75 2.06
N ALA A 341 -28.26 -3.12 1.36
CA ALA A 341 -29.62 -2.99 1.85
C ALA A 341 -30.27 -4.37 2.03
N LYS A 342 -30.03 -5.29 1.09
CA LYS A 342 -30.51 -6.68 1.21
C LYS A 342 -29.83 -7.45 2.34
N LEU A 343 -28.53 -7.30 2.53
CA LEU A 343 -27.82 -7.86 3.69
C LEU A 343 -28.36 -7.29 5.01
N GLY A 344 -28.85 -6.04 5.01
CA GLY A 344 -29.57 -5.41 6.13
C GLY A 344 -31.04 -5.82 6.27
N ASN A 345 -31.49 -6.88 5.57
CA ASN A 345 -32.86 -7.40 5.58
C ASN A 345 -33.93 -6.41 5.08
N HIS A 346 -33.57 -5.40 4.28
CA HIS A 346 -34.53 -4.44 3.73
C HIS A 346 -35.29 -5.01 2.52
N ARG A 347 -36.50 -4.48 2.29
CA ARG A 347 -37.17 -4.56 1.00
C ARG A 347 -36.65 -3.44 0.12
N VAL A 348 -36.15 -3.77 -1.07
CA VAL A 348 -35.42 -2.87 -1.95
C VAL A 348 -36.16 -2.70 -3.26
N THR A 349 -36.70 -1.50 -3.48
CA THR A 349 -37.04 -1.01 -4.81
C THR A 349 -35.84 -0.25 -5.36
N ALA A 350 -35.49 -0.46 -6.61
CA ALA A 350 -34.34 0.16 -7.24
C ALA A 350 -34.73 0.86 -8.55
N THR A 351 -34.09 1.98 -8.89
CA THR A 351 -34.25 2.60 -10.21
C THR A 351 -32.96 2.52 -11.02
N CYS A 352 -33.07 2.14 -12.29
CA CYS A 352 -31.97 2.16 -13.25
C CYS A 352 -32.53 2.32 -14.67
N GLY A 353 -31.66 2.38 -15.68
CA GLY A 353 -32.12 2.30 -17.07
C GLY A 353 -32.51 0.86 -17.42
N ALA A 354 -33.43 0.69 -18.38
CA ALA A 354 -33.93 -0.62 -18.82
C ALA A 354 -32.83 -1.67 -19.03
N ARG A 355 -31.72 -1.29 -19.67
CA ARG A 355 -30.59 -2.19 -19.98
C ARG A 355 -29.93 -2.85 -18.75
N ASN A 356 -30.11 -2.27 -17.56
CA ASN A 356 -29.44 -2.72 -16.33
C ASN A 356 -30.39 -3.40 -15.35
N MET A 357 -31.67 -3.59 -15.71
CA MET A 357 -32.66 -4.10 -14.76
C MET A 357 -32.33 -5.52 -14.26
N ASP A 358 -31.90 -6.42 -15.15
CA ASP A 358 -31.56 -7.79 -14.78
C ASP A 358 -30.32 -7.85 -13.89
N LEU A 359 -29.33 -7.00 -14.17
CA LEU A 359 -28.18 -6.84 -13.28
C LEU A 359 -28.64 -6.42 -11.89
N VAL A 360 -29.46 -5.36 -11.77
CA VAL A 360 -29.90 -4.86 -10.47
C VAL A 360 -30.76 -5.88 -9.72
N ARG A 361 -31.61 -6.65 -10.41
CA ARG A 361 -32.32 -7.81 -9.83
C ARG A 361 -31.34 -8.86 -9.31
N SER A 362 -30.30 -9.19 -10.08
CA SER A 362 -29.28 -10.16 -9.65
C SER A 362 -28.46 -9.71 -8.43
N LEU A 363 -28.45 -8.41 -8.12
CA LEU A 363 -27.84 -7.86 -6.90
C LEU A 363 -28.77 -7.92 -5.68
N GLY A 364 -30.03 -8.33 -5.88
CA GLY A 364 -30.99 -8.60 -4.82
C GLY A 364 -32.17 -7.62 -4.72
N ALA A 365 -32.30 -6.66 -5.63
CA ALA A 365 -33.47 -5.78 -5.63
C ALA A 365 -34.77 -6.58 -5.80
N ASP A 366 -35.76 -6.33 -4.93
CA ASP A 366 -37.08 -6.99 -4.97
C ASP A 366 -37.93 -6.43 -6.11
N GLU A 367 -37.75 -5.15 -6.42
CA GLU A 367 -38.39 -4.45 -7.51
C GLU A 367 -37.38 -3.55 -8.24
N VAL A 368 -37.47 -3.50 -9.57
CA VAL A 368 -36.65 -2.59 -10.37
C VAL A 368 -37.54 -1.78 -11.31
N LEU A 369 -37.39 -0.46 -11.28
CA LEU A 369 -38.12 0.50 -12.10
C LEU A 369 -37.19 1.12 -13.14
N ASP A 370 -37.62 1.16 -14.41
CA ASP A 370 -36.94 1.94 -15.43
C ASP A 370 -37.27 3.43 -15.26
N TYR A 371 -36.26 4.24 -14.98
CA TYR A 371 -36.46 5.68 -14.72
C TYR A 371 -37.03 6.44 -15.93
N ASN A 372 -36.96 5.88 -17.14
CA ASN A 372 -37.54 6.49 -18.35
C ASN A 372 -39.04 6.25 -18.49
N THR A 373 -39.61 5.35 -17.69
CA THR A 373 -41.06 5.10 -17.66
C THR A 373 -41.77 6.10 -16.75
N PRO A 374 -43.07 6.39 -16.97
CA PRO A 374 -43.84 7.26 -16.07
C PRO A 374 -43.79 6.81 -14.61
N GLN A 375 -43.84 5.50 -14.38
CA GLN A 375 -43.77 4.90 -13.05
C GLN A 375 -42.40 5.12 -12.39
N GLY A 376 -41.31 4.87 -13.11
CA GLY A 376 -39.95 5.08 -12.60
C GLY A 376 -39.62 6.56 -12.39
N ALA A 377 -40.08 7.44 -13.29
CA ALA A 377 -39.94 8.89 -13.13
C ALA A 377 -40.71 9.42 -11.89
N ALA A 378 -41.89 8.85 -11.63
CA ALA A 378 -42.67 9.12 -10.42
C ALA A 378 -42.18 8.37 -9.17
N LEU A 379 -41.13 7.54 -9.30
CA LEU A 379 -40.57 6.71 -8.24
C LEU A 379 -41.62 5.85 -7.52
N THR A 380 -42.66 5.41 -8.20
CA THR A 380 -43.82 4.76 -7.57
C THR A 380 -43.74 3.23 -7.68
N SER A 381 -43.85 2.53 -6.55
CA SER A 381 -43.91 1.05 -6.50
C SER A 381 -45.08 0.51 -7.33
N SER A 382 -44.88 -0.67 -7.94
CA SER A 382 -45.93 -1.41 -8.66
C SER A 382 -46.97 -2.00 -7.70
N ALA A 383 -46.58 -2.28 -6.46
CA ALA A 383 -47.52 -2.55 -5.38
C ALA A 383 -48.16 -1.21 -4.96
N SER A 384 -49.40 -1.00 -5.40
CA SER A 384 -50.19 0.20 -5.13
C SER A 384 -50.18 0.55 -3.62
N ASP A 385 -50.11 1.85 -3.31
CA ASP A 385 -50.04 2.45 -1.97
C ASP A 385 -48.78 2.22 -1.13
N GLU A 386 -47.79 1.45 -1.60
CA GLU A 386 -46.56 1.25 -0.84
C GLU A 386 -45.67 2.50 -0.85
N LYS A 387 -45.28 2.95 0.34
CA LYS A 387 -44.41 4.11 0.56
C LYS A 387 -43.05 3.69 1.09
N TYR A 388 -42.02 4.46 0.77
CA TYR A 388 -40.66 4.19 1.25
C TYR A 388 -40.41 4.85 2.59
N ASP A 389 -39.87 4.09 3.53
CA ASP A 389 -39.34 4.63 4.77
C ASP A 389 -38.03 5.37 4.53
N TYR A 390 -37.24 4.87 3.57
CA TYR A 390 -35.96 5.46 3.22
C TYR A 390 -35.75 5.53 1.72
N ILE A 391 -35.13 6.61 1.25
CA ILE A 391 -34.61 6.73 -0.11
C ILE A 391 -33.12 7.00 -0.01
N ILE A 392 -32.30 6.13 -0.59
CA ILE A 392 -30.88 6.38 -0.80
C ILE A 392 -30.73 6.95 -2.21
N ASN A 393 -30.64 8.27 -2.32
CA ASN A 393 -30.58 8.95 -3.60
C ASN A 393 -29.14 9.02 -4.11
N THR A 394 -28.85 8.28 -5.18
CA THR A 394 -27.55 8.32 -5.89
C THR A 394 -27.65 8.94 -7.29
N ALA A 395 -28.85 9.32 -7.72
CA ALA A 395 -29.12 9.95 -9.02
C ALA A 395 -28.99 11.48 -8.96
N MET A 396 -28.14 12.06 -9.82
CA MET A 396 -27.85 13.50 -9.81
C MET A 396 -29.07 14.39 -10.13
N ASN A 397 -30.05 13.87 -10.89
CA ASN A 397 -31.16 14.65 -11.43
C ASN A 397 -32.51 14.36 -10.76
N VAL A 398 -32.51 13.79 -9.56
CA VAL A 398 -33.74 13.52 -8.80
C VAL A 398 -33.90 14.54 -7.67
N ASN A 399 -34.92 15.38 -7.79
CA ASN A 399 -35.19 16.45 -6.83
C ASN A 399 -36.09 15.99 -5.68
N TRP A 400 -35.99 16.68 -4.55
CA TRP A 400 -36.85 16.47 -3.38
C TRP A 400 -38.36 16.44 -3.70
N SER A 401 -38.83 17.24 -4.65
CA SER A 401 -40.24 17.28 -5.06
C SER A 401 -40.75 15.97 -5.66
N ALA A 402 -39.89 15.19 -6.32
CA ALA A 402 -40.21 13.87 -6.85
C ALA A 402 -40.17 12.78 -5.76
N MET A 403 -39.27 12.92 -4.78
CA MET A 403 -39.09 11.94 -3.69
C MET A 403 -40.12 12.10 -2.56
N LYS A 404 -40.45 13.33 -2.15
CA LYS A 404 -41.33 13.60 -1.00
C LYS A 404 -42.70 12.88 -1.07
N PRO A 405 -43.40 12.79 -2.22
CA PRO A 405 -44.69 12.12 -2.31
C PRO A 405 -44.63 10.60 -2.12
N THR A 406 -43.47 9.97 -2.36
CA THR A 406 -43.29 8.52 -2.27
C THR A 406 -42.83 8.06 -0.88
N LEU A 407 -42.42 8.99 -0.02
CA LEU A 407 -42.05 8.71 1.37
C LEU A 407 -43.25 8.33 2.25
N SER A 408 -43.00 7.46 3.22
CA SER A 408 -43.92 7.15 4.31
C SER A 408 -44.06 8.35 5.26
N SER A 409 -44.96 8.29 6.24
CA SER A 409 -45.29 9.45 7.10
C SER A 409 -44.08 10.04 7.86
N ARG A 410 -43.04 9.23 8.09
CA ARG A 410 -41.77 9.59 8.72
C ARG A 410 -40.55 9.32 7.82
N GLY A 411 -40.79 9.19 6.51
CA GLY A 411 -39.77 8.76 5.58
C GLY A 411 -38.62 9.76 5.45
N ARG A 412 -37.42 9.25 5.16
CA ARG A 412 -36.18 10.04 5.08
C ARG A 412 -35.44 9.79 3.77
N VAL A 413 -34.87 10.84 3.21
CA VAL A 413 -33.94 10.74 2.07
C VAL A 413 -32.52 10.94 2.58
N VAL A 414 -31.62 10.06 2.18
CA VAL A 414 -30.17 10.25 2.27
C VAL A 414 -29.68 10.52 0.87
N ASP A 415 -29.27 11.75 0.61
CA ASP A 415 -28.82 12.20 -0.72
C ASP A 415 -27.31 12.34 -0.76
N ILE A 416 -26.67 11.61 -1.66
CA ILE A 416 -25.20 11.64 -1.84
C ILE A 416 -24.77 12.55 -3.00
N THR A 417 -25.73 13.18 -3.67
CA THR A 417 -25.48 13.91 -4.91
C THR A 417 -25.33 15.41 -4.66
N PRO A 418 -24.43 16.10 -5.38
CA PRO A 418 -24.31 17.55 -5.27
C PRO A 418 -25.46 18.22 -6.05
N ASN A 419 -26.63 18.37 -5.41
CA ASN A 419 -27.81 19.02 -5.98
C ASN A 419 -28.22 20.26 -5.14
N PRO A 420 -28.05 21.49 -5.66
CA PRO A 420 -28.35 22.73 -4.93
C PRO A 420 -29.79 22.81 -4.39
N GLY A 421 -30.77 22.32 -5.16
CA GLY A 421 -32.17 22.29 -4.73
C GLY A 421 -32.38 21.36 -3.54
N ASN A 422 -31.72 20.20 -3.53
CA ASN A 422 -31.77 19.25 -2.43
C ASN A 422 -31.02 19.76 -1.19
N TYR A 423 -29.94 20.54 -1.33
CA TYR A 423 -29.33 21.25 -0.20
C TYR A 423 -30.30 22.22 0.48
N VAL A 424 -31.02 23.03 -0.31
CA VAL A 424 -32.05 23.93 0.23
C VAL A 424 -33.15 23.14 0.92
N ALA A 425 -33.65 22.06 0.28
CA ALA A 425 -34.65 21.20 0.88
C ALA A 425 -34.17 20.55 2.20
N ALA A 426 -32.89 20.18 2.30
CA ALA A 426 -32.33 19.59 3.52
C ALA A 426 -32.35 20.59 4.69
N MET A 427 -32.03 21.86 4.44
CA MET A 427 -32.14 22.92 5.45
C MET A 427 -33.61 23.12 5.87
N LEU A 428 -34.52 23.22 4.90
CA LEU A 428 -35.95 23.47 5.18
C LEU A 428 -36.66 22.30 5.87
N THR A 429 -36.15 21.08 5.73
CA THR A 429 -36.81 19.88 6.26
C THR A 429 -36.17 19.33 7.53
N MET A 430 -35.18 20.02 8.12
CA MET A 430 -34.41 19.55 9.27
C MET A 430 -35.28 19.03 10.44
N PHE A 431 -36.38 19.72 10.74
CA PHE A 431 -37.32 19.39 11.81
C PHE A 431 -38.65 18.81 11.31
N ALA A 432 -38.76 18.54 10.00
CA ALA A 432 -39.97 17.99 9.41
C ALA A 432 -40.06 16.47 9.62
N ARG A 433 -41.30 15.94 9.63
CA ARG A 433 -41.55 14.48 9.73
C ARG A 433 -40.95 13.72 8.55
N LYS A 434 -41.10 14.28 7.35
CA LYS A 434 -40.41 13.84 6.13
C LYS A 434 -39.22 14.77 5.91
N LYS A 435 -38.02 14.22 5.76
CA LYS A 435 -36.82 15.03 5.60
C LYS A 435 -35.82 14.45 4.63
N ILE A 436 -35.02 15.33 4.06
CA ILE A 436 -33.85 15.00 3.24
C ILE A 436 -32.60 15.42 3.98
N THR A 437 -31.56 14.59 3.93
CA THR A 437 -30.27 14.86 4.54
C THR A 437 -29.21 14.66 3.48
N MET A 438 -28.39 15.69 3.28
CA MET A 438 -27.23 15.60 2.41
C MET A 438 -26.14 14.84 3.14
N MET A 439 -25.60 13.81 2.51
CA MET A 439 -24.43 13.11 3.02
C MET A 439 -23.21 13.99 2.77
N ALA A 440 -22.60 14.47 3.86
CA ALA A 440 -21.32 15.16 3.77
C ALA A 440 -20.23 14.21 3.26
N LEU A 441 -19.14 14.76 2.74
CA LEU A 441 -17.91 14.01 2.47
C LEU A 441 -17.35 13.50 3.83
N MET A 442 -17.83 12.36 4.30
CA MET A 442 -17.47 11.84 5.62
C MET A 442 -16.05 11.29 5.62
N SER A 443 -15.37 11.34 6.76
CA SER A 443 -14.15 10.58 7.01
C SER A 443 -14.48 9.09 6.93
N LEU A 444 -14.16 8.45 5.82
CA LEU A 444 -14.39 7.02 5.59
C LEU A 444 -13.30 6.26 6.36
N GLY A 445 -13.70 5.46 7.34
CA GLY A 445 -12.80 4.85 8.31
C GLY A 445 -12.23 3.51 7.85
N LYS A 446 -11.12 3.13 8.47
CA LYS A 446 -10.43 1.85 8.26
C LYS A 446 -11.32 0.66 8.60
N GLU A 447 -12.08 0.76 9.69
CA GLU A 447 -12.95 -0.32 10.18
C GLU A 447 -14.10 -0.62 9.23
N GLU A 448 -14.79 0.40 8.71
CA GLU A 448 -15.83 0.18 7.71
C GLU A 448 -15.27 -0.40 6.41
N MET A 449 -14.05 -0.01 6.03
CA MET A 449 -13.39 -0.57 4.85
C MET A 449 -12.99 -2.03 5.08
N ARG A 450 -12.51 -2.37 6.28
CA ARG A 450 -12.24 -3.75 6.70
C ARG A 450 -13.50 -4.61 6.65
N PHE A 451 -14.59 -4.14 7.24
CA PHE A 451 -15.87 -4.82 7.20
C PHE A 451 -16.37 -5.07 5.76
N LEU A 452 -16.31 -4.07 4.88
CA LEU A 452 -16.69 -4.26 3.48
C LEU A 452 -15.78 -5.26 2.77
N MET A 453 -14.48 -5.24 3.07
CA MET A 453 -13.53 -6.15 2.46
C MET A 453 -13.72 -7.60 2.94
N GLU A 454 -14.13 -7.81 4.20
CA GLU A 454 -14.56 -9.10 4.72
C GLU A 454 -15.78 -9.62 3.95
N LEU A 455 -16.81 -8.79 3.75
CA LEU A 455 -18.00 -9.19 2.97
C LEU A 455 -17.66 -9.59 1.54
N VAL A 456 -16.69 -8.91 0.91
CA VAL A 456 -16.21 -9.27 -0.42
C VAL A 456 -15.42 -10.57 -0.40
N GLY A 457 -14.54 -10.77 0.59
CA GLY A 457 -13.82 -12.04 0.77
C GLY A 457 -14.75 -13.23 1.01
N GLU A 458 -15.88 -13.02 1.69
CA GLU A 458 -16.92 -14.03 1.92
C GLU A 458 -17.86 -14.23 0.72
N GLY A 459 -17.73 -13.42 -0.35
CA GLY A 459 -18.61 -13.45 -1.51
C GLY A 459 -20.03 -12.93 -1.25
N LYS A 460 -20.28 -12.30 -0.10
CA LYS A 460 -21.58 -11.67 0.25
C LYS A 460 -21.77 -10.31 -0.41
N LEU A 461 -20.68 -9.66 -0.79
CA LEU A 461 -20.65 -8.40 -1.52
C LEU A 461 -19.75 -8.56 -2.74
N ARG A 462 -20.17 -8.09 -3.91
CA ARG A 462 -19.32 -8.09 -5.11
C ARG A 462 -19.22 -6.72 -5.76
N THR A 463 -18.04 -6.44 -6.28
CA THR A 463 -17.77 -5.27 -7.11
C THR A 463 -18.35 -5.48 -8.50
N VAL A 464 -19.22 -4.59 -8.96
CA VAL A 464 -19.68 -4.58 -10.35
C VAL A 464 -18.74 -3.70 -11.16
N VAL A 465 -18.02 -4.30 -12.10
CA VAL A 465 -17.05 -3.60 -12.96
C VAL A 465 -17.67 -3.33 -14.33
N ASP A 466 -17.69 -2.06 -14.72
CA ASP A 466 -18.17 -1.62 -16.03
C ASP A 466 -17.10 -1.75 -17.12
N SER A 467 -15.87 -1.38 -16.78
CA SER A 467 -14.71 -1.54 -17.66
C SER A 467 -13.41 -1.55 -16.90
N ARG A 468 -12.43 -2.20 -17.53
CA ARG A 468 -11.03 -2.19 -17.16
C ARG A 468 -10.26 -1.55 -18.30
N CYS A 469 -9.57 -0.46 -18.00
CA CYS A 469 -8.77 0.28 -18.96
C CYS A 469 -7.30 0.11 -18.58
N PRO A 470 -6.40 -0.17 -19.53
CA PRO A 470 -4.97 -0.15 -19.21
C PRO A 470 -4.55 1.28 -18.86
N PHE A 471 -3.49 1.42 -18.07
CA PHE A 471 -2.97 2.69 -17.57
C PHE A 471 -2.75 3.72 -18.67
N GLU A 472 -2.23 3.32 -19.83
CA GLU A 472 -2.01 4.15 -21.02
C GLU A 472 -3.29 4.80 -21.56
N LYS A 473 -4.46 4.25 -21.19
CA LYS A 473 -5.79 4.71 -21.58
C LYS A 473 -6.56 5.32 -20.40
N ALA A 474 -5.87 5.82 -19.37
CA ALA A 474 -6.50 6.48 -18.22
C ALA A 474 -7.45 7.62 -18.62
N ALA A 475 -7.17 8.32 -19.73
CA ALA A 475 -8.07 9.33 -20.28
C ALA A 475 -9.43 8.74 -20.71
N GLU A 476 -9.46 7.56 -21.33
CA GLU A 476 -10.71 6.89 -21.73
C GLU A 476 -11.55 6.49 -20.51
N ALA A 477 -10.89 6.00 -19.44
CA ALA A 477 -11.54 5.72 -18.16
C ALA A 477 -12.17 6.98 -17.55
N TRP A 478 -11.46 8.10 -17.63
CA TRP A 478 -11.94 9.40 -17.17
C TRP A 478 -13.16 9.88 -17.95
N GLU A 479 -13.13 9.83 -19.29
CA GLU A 479 -14.27 10.17 -20.15
C GLU A 479 -15.48 9.29 -19.86
N LYS A 480 -15.27 7.98 -19.69
CA LYS A 480 -16.35 7.05 -19.42
C LYS A 480 -17.06 7.37 -18.10
N SER A 481 -16.28 7.67 -17.05
CA SER A 481 -16.82 8.09 -15.75
C SER A 481 -17.56 9.43 -15.85
N MET A 482 -17.00 10.40 -16.57
CA MET A 482 -17.65 11.69 -16.83
C MET A 482 -18.95 11.57 -17.62
N GLY A 483 -19.04 10.58 -18.52
CA GLY A 483 -20.21 10.34 -19.35
C GLY A 483 -21.46 9.95 -18.54
N GLY A 484 -21.32 9.49 -17.29
CA GLY A 484 -22.45 9.21 -16.40
C GLY A 484 -23.28 7.97 -16.74
N HIS A 485 -22.80 7.13 -17.66
CA HIS A 485 -23.52 5.95 -18.17
C HIS A 485 -22.86 4.62 -17.79
N ALA A 486 -21.79 4.65 -16.99
CA ALA A 486 -21.10 3.44 -16.53
C ALA A 486 -22.03 2.56 -15.66
N THR A 487 -21.97 1.24 -15.88
CA THR A 487 -22.69 0.22 -15.12
C THR A 487 -21.77 -0.36 -14.05
N GLY A 488 -21.69 0.32 -12.91
CA GLY A 488 -20.77 -0.02 -11.83
C GLY A 488 -19.49 0.83 -11.86
N LYS A 489 -18.34 0.17 -11.69
CA LYS A 489 -17.03 0.79 -11.45
C LYS A 489 -16.17 0.84 -12.71
N VAL A 490 -15.55 1.98 -12.96
CA VAL A 490 -14.54 2.16 -14.01
C VAL A 490 -13.16 1.99 -13.36
N ILE A 491 -12.38 1.05 -13.87
CA ILE A 491 -11.09 0.64 -13.31
C ILE A 491 -9.97 0.95 -14.30
N VAL A 492 -8.84 1.41 -13.78
CA VAL A 492 -7.56 1.53 -14.47
C VAL A 492 -6.61 0.47 -13.92
N GLU A 493 -6.05 -0.38 -14.77
CA GLU A 493 -5.07 -1.41 -14.43
C GLU A 493 -3.66 -0.93 -14.80
N MET A 494 -2.69 -1.13 -13.90
CA MET A 494 -1.33 -0.55 -14.00
C MET A 494 -0.37 -1.32 -14.90
#